data_AF-U3U293-F1
#
_entry.id   AF-U3U293-F1
#
_cell.length_a   1.000
_cell.length_b   1.000
_cell.length_c   1.000
_cell.angle_alpha   90.00
_cell.angle_beta   90.00
_cell.angle_gamma   90.00
#
_symmetry.space_group_name_H-M   'P 1'
#
loop_
_entity.id
_entity.type
_entity.pdbx_description
1 polymer ?
#
loop_
_entity_poly.entity_id
_entity_poly.type
_entity_poly.pdbx_seq_one_letter_code
_entity_poly.pdbx_strand_id
1 'polypeptide(L)'
;MAIITRQDHRLSAHPLIFMQSDRSLVSALADLMCDQRSYMRENVKLGQPAPAGTLTLAEWSTPFHFRRLTQRYSDYLYRHHPDVPQEAKPLQSLWAQWYFGLLPPPLMLALLQEPRALDCSPQRIHVEFHENGHPCAFWIDVQEDEDARAISIRSSVSNA
;
A
#
# COMPACT_ATOMS: atom_id res chain seq x y z
N MET A 1 7.48 -31.27 -66.53
CA MET A 1 8.70 -30.59 -66.07
C MET A 1 8.39 -29.77 -64.82
N ALA A 2 9.33 -29.74 -63.85
CA ALA A 2 9.38 -28.97 -62.59
C ALA A 2 8.32 -29.34 -61.51
N ILE A 3 8.60 -30.25 -60.57
CA ILE A 3 9.33 -30.13 -59.26
C ILE A 3 8.48 -29.48 -58.14
N ILE A 4 7.98 -30.37 -57.27
CA ILE A 4 7.79 -30.34 -55.80
C ILE A 4 8.26 -29.05 -55.09
N THR A 5 7.41 -28.42 -54.27
CA THR A 5 7.60 -28.39 -52.80
C THR A 5 6.32 -27.99 -52.06
N ARG A 6 5.89 -28.89 -51.18
CA ARG A 6 4.91 -28.67 -50.12
C ARG A 6 5.65 -27.88 -49.02
N GLN A 7 5.19 -26.68 -48.69
CA GLN A 7 5.65 -25.94 -47.52
C GLN A 7 4.53 -25.99 -46.48
N ASP A 8 4.65 -26.95 -45.58
CA ASP A 8 4.08 -26.89 -44.24
C ASP A 8 4.69 -25.72 -43.46
N HIS A 9 4.04 -25.35 -42.35
CA HIS A 9 4.50 -24.47 -41.27
C HIS A 9 4.36 -22.95 -41.54
N ARG A 10 3.64 -22.12 -40.77
CA ARG A 10 3.13 -22.24 -39.40
C ARG A 10 1.89 -21.36 -39.21
N LEU A 11 0.97 -21.85 -38.38
CA LEU A 11 0.05 -20.99 -37.63
C LEU A 11 0.86 -19.84 -37.01
N SER A 12 0.64 -18.61 -37.46
CA SER A 12 0.94 -17.44 -36.62
C SER A 12 -0.14 -17.36 -35.55
N ALA A 13 -0.14 -18.35 -34.66
CA ALA A 13 -0.52 -18.12 -33.29
C ALA A 13 0.59 -17.24 -32.73
N HIS A 14 0.47 -15.93 -32.90
CA HIS A 14 1.24 -15.00 -32.09
C HIS A 14 0.81 -15.27 -30.65
N PRO A 15 1.68 -15.82 -29.79
CA PRO A 15 1.40 -15.72 -28.37
C PRO A 15 1.59 -14.23 -28.06
N LEU A 16 0.50 -13.52 -27.78
CA LEU A 16 0.52 -12.19 -27.15
C LEU A 16 1.13 -12.22 -25.73
N ILE A 17 1.85 -13.29 -25.38
CA ILE A 17 2.32 -13.62 -24.03
C ILE A 17 3.66 -12.93 -23.73
N PHE A 18 4.35 -12.33 -24.71
CA PHE A 18 5.70 -11.79 -24.52
C PHE A 18 5.84 -10.27 -24.72
N MET A 19 4.75 -9.51 -24.60
CA MET A 19 4.77 -8.04 -24.54
C MET A 19 4.18 -7.47 -23.23
N GLN A 20 4.08 -8.29 -22.18
CA GLN A 20 3.83 -7.79 -20.83
C GLN A 20 5.17 -7.31 -20.23
N SER A 21 5.72 -6.28 -20.86
CA SER A 21 7.04 -5.71 -20.58
C SER A 21 7.08 -5.08 -19.18
N ASP A 22 7.92 -5.62 -18.30
CA ASP A 22 8.71 -4.97 -17.23
C ASP A 22 8.11 -3.75 -16.50
N ARG A 23 6.80 -3.70 -16.30
CA ARG A 23 6.22 -2.65 -15.47
C ARG A 23 6.58 -2.91 -14.02
N SER A 24 7.34 -2.01 -13.41
CA SER A 24 7.69 -2.11 -11.99
C SER A 24 6.43 -2.18 -11.11
N LEU A 25 6.52 -2.87 -9.97
CA LEU A 25 5.40 -2.98 -9.03
C LEU A 25 4.88 -1.60 -8.62
N VAL A 26 5.78 -0.65 -8.38
CA VAL A 26 5.46 0.76 -8.12
C VAL A 26 4.55 1.35 -9.21
N SER A 27 4.90 1.16 -10.48
CA SER A 27 4.15 1.77 -11.58
C SER A 27 2.76 1.13 -11.75
N ALA A 28 2.65 -0.18 -11.53
CA ALA A 28 1.36 -0.86 -11.61
C ALA A 28 0.43 -0.46 -10.46
N LEU A 29 0.95 -0.39 -9.24
CA LEU A 29 0.20 0.09 -8.07
C LEU A 29 -0.19 1.58 -8.21
N ALA A 30 0.68 2.41 -8.76
CA ALA A 30 0.37 3.82 -9.01
C ALA A 30 -0.79 4.00 -9.99
N ASP A 31 -0.83 3.22 -11.07
CA ASP A 31 -1.94 3.23 -12.03
C ASP A 31 -3.24 2.75 -11.37
N LEU A 32 -3.19 1.66 -10.61
CA LEU A 32 -4.35 1.17 -9.85
C LEU A 32 -4.92 2.25 -8.92
N MET A 33 -4.07 3.00 -8.22
CA MET A 33 -4.50 4.07 -7.33
C MET A 33 -4.96 5.33 -8.08
N CYS A 34 -4.43 5.57 -9.29
CA CYS A 34 -4.82 6.69 -10.13
C CYS A 34 -6.31 6.63 -10.52
N ASP A 35 -6.78 5.41 -10.79
CA ASP A 35 -8.14 5.14 -11.28
C ASP A 35 -9.22 5.15 -10.18
N GLN A 36 -8.84 5.25 -8.90
CA GLN A 36 -9.77 5.11 -7.77
C GLN A 36 -10.23 6.44 -7.17
N ARG A 37 -9.51 6.97 -6.17
CA ARG A 37 -9.93 8.13 -5.36
C ARG A 37 -8.80 9.13 -5.25
N SER A 38 -9.11 10.42 -5.38
CA SER A 38 -8.12 11.51 -5.30
C SER A 38 -7.29 11.47 -4.01
N TYR A 39 -7.95 11.20 -2.87
CA TYR A 39 -7.27 11.14 -1.58
C TYR A 39 -6.17 10.07 -1.52
N MET A 40 -6.29 8.95 -2.25
CA MET A 40 -5.27 7.89 -2.23
C MET A 40 -3.97 8.39 -2.88
N ARG A 41 -4.09 9.16 -3.97
CA ARG A 41 -2.93 9.76 -4.67
C ARG A 41 -2.26 10.84 -3.83
N GLU A 42 -3.08 11.59 -3.09
CA GLU A 42 -2.61 12.65 -2.21
C GLU A 42 -1.89 12.09 -0.98
N ASN A 43 -2.42 11.01 -0.39
CA ASN A 43 -1.98 10.50 0.91
C ASN A 43 -1.15 9.21 0.85
N VAL A 44 -0.99 8.56 -0.32
CA VAL A 44 -0.13 7.37 -0.46
C VAL A 44 0.96 7.64 -1.49
N LYS A 45 2.21 7.47 -1.09
CA LYS A 45 3.42 7.64 -1.90
C LYS A 45 4.11 6.29 -2.06
N LEU A 46 4.13 5.79 -3.29
CA LEU A 46 4.67 4.48 -3.63
C LEU A 46 6.10 4.61 -4.15
N GLY A 47 7.04 3.88 -3.54
CA GLY A 47 8.44 3.80 -4.00
C GLY A 47 9.23 5.10 -3.88
N GLN A 48 8.69 6.10 -3.19
CA GLN A 48 9.38 7.36 -2.92
C GLN A 48 10.03 7.30 -1.53
N PRO A 49 11.22 7.91 -1.33
CA PRO A 49 11.85 7.94 -0.02
C PRO A 49 10.99 8.72 0.97
N ALA A 50 10.79 8.14 2.16
CA ALA A 50 10.02 8.79 3.21
C ALA A 50 10.74 10.04 3.72
N PRO A 51 10.05 11.17 3.92
CA PRO A 51 10.62 12.38 4.50
C PRO A 51 11.20 12.15 5.90
N ALA A 52 12.14 13.02 6.28
CA ALA A 52 12.67 13.05 7.64
C ALA A 52 11.53 13.35 8.65
N GLY A 53 11.48 12.59 9.74
CA GLY A 53 10.47 12.74 10.79
C GLY A 53 9.22 11.87 10.62
N THR A 54 9.14 11.07 9.55
CA THR A 54 8.18 9.96 9.47
C THR A 54 8.55 8.83 10.43
N LEU A 55 7.57 8.01 10.81
CA LEU A 55 7.78 6.79 11.60
C LEU A 55 7.23 5.59 10.84
N THR A 56 7.94 4.47 10.85
CA THR A 56 7.40 3.19 10.35
C THR A 56 6.19 2.73 11.17
N LEU A 57 5.38 1.81 10.63
CA LEU A 57 4.31 1.18 11.40
C LEU A 57 4.83 0.47 12.65
N ALA A 58 6.02 -0.12 12.57
CA ALA A 58 6.68 -0.74 13.72
C ALA A 58 7.03 0.29 14.81
N GLU A 59 7.44 1.49 14.43
CA GLU A 59 7.86 2.53 15.39
C GLU A 59 6.69 3.27 16.03
N TRP A 60 5.73 3.76 15.24
CA TRP A 60 4.65 4.57 15.81
C TRP A 60 3.72 3.74 16.71
N SER A 61 3.56 2.45 16.42
CA SER A 61 2.73 1.53 17.20
C SER A 61 3.31 1.19 18.57
N THR A 62 4.58 1.56 18.83
CA THR A 62 5.15 1.42 20.17
C THR A 62 4.38 2.26 21.19
N PRO A 63 4.22 1.80 22.45
CA PRO A 63 3.48 2.55 23.48
C PRO A 63 4.01 3.96 23.76
N PHE A 64 5.30 4.20 23.49
CA PHE A 64 5.92 5.51 23.65
C PHE A 64 5.45 6.49 22.57
N HIS A 65 5.61 6.13 21.30
CA HIS A 65 5.23 7.00 20.18
C HIS A 65 3.72 7.18 20.10
N PHE A 66 2.95 6.10 20.28
CA PHE A 66 1.49 6.18 20.26
C PHE A 66 0.95 7.15 21.32
N ARG A 67 1.42 7.09 22.56
CA ARG A 67 1.02 8.04 23.62
C ARG A 67 1.36 9.49 23.27
N ARG A 68 2.53 9.73 22.66
CA ARG A 68 2.93 11.09 22.24
C ARG A 68 2.04 11.63 21.13
N LEU A 69 1.69 10.79 20.16
CA LEU A 69 0.81 11.14 19.04
C LEU A 69 -0.61 11.43 19.53
N THR A 70 -1.17 10.55 20.37
CA THR A 70 -2.51 10.76 20.92
C THR A 70 -2.57 11.94 21.87
N GLN A 71 -1.52 12.22 22.66
CA GLN A 71 -1.47 13.42 23.50
C GLN A 71 -1.54 14.70 22.67
N ARG A 72 -0.73 14.82 21.60
CA ARG A 72 -0.78 15.98 20.69
C ARG A 72 -2.18 16.15 20.08
N TYR A 73 -2.80 15.04 19.72
CA TYR A 73 -4.13 15.05 19.12
C TYR A 73 -5.20 15.47 20.13
N SER A 74 -5.07 15.01 21.38
CA SER A 74 -5.90 15.45 22.49
C SER A 74 -5.76 16.95 22.73
N ASP A 75 -4.52 17.43 22.90
CA ASP A 75 -4.23 18.84 23.15
C ASP A 75 -4.81 19.73 22.05
N TYR A 76 -4.73 19.29 20.79
CA TYR A 76 -5.35 19.99 19.66
C TYR A 76 -6.88 20.01 19.72
N LEU A 77 -7.52 18.88 20.01
CA LEU A 77 -9.00 18.79 20.07
C LEU A 77 -9.59 19.58 21.24
N TYR A 78 -8.93 19.55 22.40
CA TYR A 78 -9.42 20.18 23.62
C TYR A 78 -8.85 21.60 23.85
N ARG A 79 -8.05 22.16 22.93
CA ARG A 79 -7.39 23.47 23.09
C ARG A 79 -8.33 24.65 23.42
N HIS A 80 -9.59 24.58 23.01
CA HIS A 80 -10.60 25.60 23.28
C HIS A 80 -11.60 25.19 24.38
N HIS A 81 -11.40 24.02 24.98
CA HIS A 81 -12.28 23.42 25.98
C HIS A 81 -11.46 22.88 27.17
N PRO A 82 -10.70 23.75 27.87
CA PRO A 82 -9.80 23.32 28.95
C PRO A 82 -10.55 22.69 30.14
N ASP A 83 -11.82 23.04 30.33
CA ASP A 83 -12.66 22.55 31.42
C ASP A 83 -13.31 21.20 31.12
N VAL A 84 -13.20 20.70 29.88
CA VAL A 84 -13.77 19.39 29.50
C VAL A 84 -12.74 18.29 29.78
N PRO A 85 -13.11 17.23 30.54
CA PRO A 85 -12.20 16.13 30.80
C PRO A 85 -11.82 15.43 29.48
N GLN A 86 -10.52 15.22 29.27
CA GLN A 86 -10.05 14.54 28.07
C GLN A 86 -10.40 13.04 28.13
N GLU A 87 -11.31 12.61 27.25
CA GLU A 87 -11.70 11.21 27.18
C GLU A 87 -10.79 10.40 26.25
N ALA A 88 -10.06 9.43 26.83
CA ALA A 88 -9.10 8.62 26.07
C ALA A 88 -9.75 7.71 25.01
N LYS A 89 -10.94 7.14 25.29
CA LYS A 89 -11.59 6.17 24.39
C LYS A 89 -12.14 6.83 23.12
N PRO A 90 -12.94 7.91 23.18
CA PRO A 90 -13.37 8.65 21.98
C PRO A 90 -12.19 9.20 21.18
N LEU A 91 -11.16 9.70 21.85
CA LEU A 91 -9.94 10.20 21.22
C LEU A 91 -9.25 9.11 20.39
N GLN A 92 -9.04 7.92 20.97
CA GLN A 92 -8.43 6.79 20.28
C GLN A 92 -9.29 6.32 19.09
N SER A 93 -10.61 6.28 19.24
CA SER A 93 -11.51 5.93 18.14
C SER A 93 -11.41 6.94 16.98
N LEU A 94 -11.40 8.23 17.28
CA LEU A 94 -11.27 9.27 16.26
C LEU A 94 -9.88 9.23 15.59
N TRP A 95 -8.82 9.02 16.37
CA TRP A 95 -7.47 8.83 15.81
C TRP A 95 -7.40 7.61 14.88
N ALA A 96 -8.02 6.50 15.28
CA ALA A 96 -8.06 5.28 14.49
C ALA A 96 -8.84 5.46 13.17
N GLN A 97 -9.87 6.31 13.14
CA GLN A 97 -10.60 6.61 11.90
C GLN A 97 -9.69 7.21 10.83
N TRP A 98 -8.74 8.07 11.20
CA TRP A 98 -7.74 8.59 10.26
C TRP A 98 -6.84 7.48 9.72
N TYR A 99 -6.31 6.63 10.60
CA TYR A 99 -5.47 5.51 10.19
C TYR A 99 -6.22 4.53 9.26
N PHE A 100 -7.40 4.08 9.67
CA PHE A 100 -8.20 3.11 8.91
C PHE A 100 -8.84 3.70 7.65
N GLY A 101 -9.11 5.02 7.63
CA GLY A 101 -9.63 5.69 6.44
C GLY A 101 -8.58 5.86 5.35
N LEU A 102 -7.30 6.01 5.75
CA LEU A 102 -6.23 6.35 4.82
C LEU A 102 -5.41 5.14 4.33
N LEU A 103 -5.05 4.18 5.19
CA LEU A 103 -4.09 3.12 4.83
C LEU A 103 -4.70 1.78 4.37
N PRO A 104 -5.66 1.17 5.10
CA PRO A 104 -6.20 -0.13 4.68
C PRO A 104 -6.80 -0.16 3.29
N PRO A 105 -7.61 0.84 2.83
CA PRO A 105 -8.21 0.76 1.51
C PRO A 105 -7.18 0.71 0.36
N PRO A 106 -6.11 1.54 0.35
CA PRO A 106 -5.00 1.38 -0.60
C PRO A 106 -4.29 0.03 -0.54
N LEU A 107 -4.04 -0.52 0.67
CA LEU A 107 -3.41 -1.83 0.80
C LEU A 107 -4.32 -2.96 0.29
N MET A 108 -5.61 -2.90 0.61
CA MET A 108 -6.59 -3.86 0.09
C MET A 108 -6.66 -3.80 -1.44
N LEU A 109 -6.69 -2.61 -2.01
CA LEU A 109 -6.67 -2.44 -3.47
C LEU A 109 -5.42 -3.08 -4.08
N ALA A 110 -4.25 -2.79 -3.53
CA ALA A 110 -2.98 -3.37 -3.98
C ALA A 110 -3.02 -4.91 -3.92
N LEU A 111 -3.37 -5.47 -2.76
CA LEU A 111 -3.38 -6.91 -2.53
C LEU A 111 -4.46 -7.66 -3.34
N LEU A 112 -5.57 -7.01 -3.68
CA LEU A 112 -6.68 -7.63 -4.42
C LEU A 112 -6.57 -7.49 -5.94
N GLN A 113 -5.88 -6.47 -6.44
CA GLN A 113 -5.87 -6.16 -7.88
C GLN A 113 -4.50 -6.37 -8.53
N GLU A 114 -3.40 -6.33 -7.77
CA GLU A 114 -2.07 -6.60 -8.30
C GLU A 114 -1.69 -8.07 -8.00
N PRO A 115 -1.42 -8.90 -9.02
CA PRO A 115 -1.10 -10.33 -8.83
C PRO A 115 0.23 -10.56 -8.11
N ARG A 116 1.16 -9.59 -8.15
CA ARG A 116 2.38 -9.62 -7.34
C ARG A 116 2.05 -9.22 -5.91
N ALA A 117 2.38 -10.08 -4.94
CA ALA A 117 2.13 -9.79 -3.54
C ALA A 117 2.95 -8.56 -3.10
N LEU A 118 2.30 -7.55 -2.54
CA LEU A 118 2.98 -6.40 -1.92
C LEU A 118 3.45 -6.77 -0.52
N ASP A 119 4.73 -6.57 -0.22
CA ASP A 119 5.25 -6.73 1.14
C ASP A 119 4.69 -5.63 2.05
N CYS A 120 3.77 -6.04 2.94
CA CYS A 120 3.10 -5.15 3.89
C CYS A 120 3.78 -5.12 5.27
N SER A 121 5.05 -5.51 5.35
CA SER A 121 5.81 -5.50 6.60
C SER A 121 5.77 -4.12 7.29
N PRO A 122 5.54 -4.06 8.61
CA PRO A 122 5.42 -2.79 9.33
C PRO A 122 6.61 -1.83 9.19
N GLN A 123 7.79 -2.34 8.85
CA GLN A 123 9.02 -1.58 8.66
C GLN A 123 9.07 -0.86 7.30
N ARG A 124 8.25 -1.26 6.33
CA ARG A 124 8.25 -0.72 4.96
C ARG A 124 7.23 0.38 4.73
N ILE A 125 6.31 0.55 5.66
CA ILE A 125 5.24 1.53 5.58
C ILE A 125 5.56 2.62 6.60
N HIS A 126 5.95 3.78 6.09
CA HIS A 126 6.20 4.97 6.88
C HIS A 126 4.95 5.83 6.93
N VAL A 127 4.71 6.44 8.09
CA VAL A 127 3.59 7.34 8.34
C VAL A 127 4.14 8.72 8.61
N GLU A 128 3.64 9.67 7.85
CA GLU A 128 3.77 11.10 8.11
C GLU A 128 2.60 11.55 8.97
N PHE A 129 2.88 12.35 9.99
CA PHE A 129 1.87 12.87 10.91
C PHE A 129 1.75 14.36 10.75
N HIS A 130 0.53 14.87 10.82
CA HIS A 130 0.31 16.30 11.01
C HIS A 130 0.89 16.76 12.36
N GLU A 131 1.11 18.06 12.53
CA GLU A 131 1.66 18.63 13.76
C GLU A 131 0.82 18.28 15.01
N ASN A 132 -0.50 18.17 14.85
CA ASN A 132 -1.44 17.75 15.87
C ASN A 132 -1.48 16.23 16.12
N GLY A 133 -0.66 15.40 15.45
CA GLY A 133 -0.43 14.00 15.82
C GLY A 133 -1.32 12.93 15.18
N HIS A 134 -2.26 13.28 14.29
CA HIS A 134 -2.98 12.30 13.47
C HIS A 134 -2.24 11.99 12.15
N PRO A 135 -2.42 10.78 11.57
CA PRO A 135 -1.82 10.40 10.30
C PRO A 135 -2.22 11.35 9.16
N CYS A 136 -1.24 11.72 8.33
CA CYS A 136 -1.39 12.57 7.15
C CYS A 136 -1.22 11.74 5.88
N ALA A 137 -0.05 11.14 5.70
CA ALA A 137 0.31 10.42 4.49
C ALA A 137 1.13 9.16 4.81
N PHE A 138 1.14 8.23 3.87
CA PHE A 138 1.82 6.95 3.96
C PHE A 138 2.83 6.83 2.82
N TRP A 139 4.07 6.51 3.18
CA TRP A 139 5.16 6.28 2.25
C TRP A 139 5.49 4.79 2.29
N ILE A 140 5.27 4.09 1.18
CA ILE A 140 5.41 2.65 1.09
C ILE A 140 6.66 2.34 0.28
N ASP A 141 7.63 1.70 0.92
CA ASP A 141 8.73 1.04 0.22
C ASP A 141 8.18 -0.22 -0.47
N VAL A 142 7.90 -0.08 -1.77
CA VAL A 142 7.23 -1.10 -2.57
C VAL A 142 8.22 -2.20 -2.92
N GLN A 143 8.06 -3.34 -2.27
CA GLN A 143 8.76 -4.57 -2.61
C GLN A 143 7.77 -5.71 -2.81
N GLU A 144 8.12 -6.62 -3.73
CA GLU A 144 7.35 -7.84 -3.92
C GLU A 144 7.65 -8.80 -2.77
N ASP A 145 6.59 -9.38 -2.20
CA ASP A 145 6.68 -10.49 -1.26
C ASP A 145 6.80 -11.80 -2.07
N GLU A 146 8.04 -12.20 -2.33
CA GLU A 146 8.35 -13.40 -3.10
C GLU A 146 7.85 -14.69 -2.39
N ASP A 147 7.82 -14.69 -1.06
CA ASP A 147 7.36 -15.83 -0.26
C ASP A 147 5.84 -16.02 -0.38
N ALA A 148 5.07 -14.93 -0.30
CA ALA A 148 3.62 -14.96 -0.50
C ALA A 148 3.26 -15.37 -1.93
N ARG A 149 4.04 -14.95 -2.93
CA ARG A 149 3.85 -15.39 -4.33
C ARG A 149 4.15 -16.88 -4.52
N ALA A 150 5.15 -17.43 -3.83
CA ALA A 150 5.45 -18.86 -3.90
C ALA A 150 4.30 -19.73 -3.36
N ILE A 151 3.58 -19.24 -2.33
CA ILE A 151 2.41 -19.91 -1.75
C ILE A 151 1.22 -19.89 -2.72
N SER A 152 0.93 -18.76 -3.38
CA SER A 152 -0.17 -18.66 -4.35
C SER A 152 0.06 -19.56 -5.57
N ILE A 153 1.31 -19.67 -6.05
CA ILE A 153 1.66 -20.59 -7.14
C ILE A 153 1.48 -22.04 -6.70
N ARG A 154 1.99 -22.44 -5.52
CA ARG A 154 1.86 -23.82 -5.02
C ARG A 154 0.41 -24.26 -4.83
N SER A 155 -0.45 -23.37 -4.35
CA SER A 155 -1.88 -23.65 -4.17
C SER A 155 -2.64 -23.73 -5.51
N SER A 156 -2.23 -22.98 -6.53
CA SER A 156 -2.80 -23.11 -7.88
C SER A 156 -2.38 -24.41 -8.60
N VAL A 157 -1.14 -24.89 -8.38
CA VAL A 157 -0.63 -26.15 -8.95
C VAL A 157 -1.20 -27.38 -8.25
N SER A 158 -1.52 -27.29 -6.96
CA SER A 158 -2.12 -28.41 -6.22
C SER A 158 -3.63 -28.60 -6.49
N ASN A 159 -4.27 -27.62 -7.13
CA ASN A 159 -5.69 -27.65 -7.54
C ASN A 159 -5.88 -27.83 -9.06
N ALA A 160 -4.80 -28.12 -9.80
CA ALA A 160 -4.81 -28.43 -11.23
C ALA A 160 -4.49 -29.92 -11.44
#